data_AF-A0A1U9UNA9-F1
#
_entry.id   AF-A0A1U9UNA9-F1
#
_cell.length_a   1.000
_cell.length_b   1.000
_cell.length_c   1.000
_cell.angle_alpha   90.00
_cell.angle_beta   90.00
_cell.angle_gamma   90.00
#
_symmetry.space_group_name_H-M   'P 1'
#
loop_
_entity.id
_entity.type
_entity.pdbx_description
1 polymer ?
#
loop_
_entity_poly.entity_id
_entity_poly.type
_entity_poly.pdbx_seq_one_letter_code
_entity_poly.pdbx_strand_id
1 'polypeptide(L)'
;MARAASHYPLITEFTTLSRHRVMVGARTLAYRNTTWLLGQPGWNIWITKTGFTREAGHCIAMEVNTQYGPVIIVLLGAGTQRARAADLMAIRRWLAVQTRLQASRAGQRIDEHQVGALSNKVGLRRASATASATRAQPQRRQLFSMSEPFRCGSQGPP
;
A
#
# COMPACT_ATOMS: atom_id res chain seq x y z
N MET A 1 11.64 -18.76 6.52
CA MET A 1 12.77 -17.81 6.65
C MET A 1 12.31 -16.38 6.92
N ALA A 2 11.66 -15.67 5.99
CA ALA A 2 11.28 -14.26 6.20
C ALA A 2 10.46 -14.00 7.48
N ARG A 3 9.42 -14.82 7.72
CA ARG A 3 8.60 -14.74 8.95
C ARG A 3 9.39 -14.90 10.24
N ALA A 4 10.35 -15.82 10.26
CA ALA A 4 11.14 -16.06 11.46
C ALA A 4 12.08 -14.88 11.70
N ALA A 5 12.64 -14.32 10.63
CA ALA A 5 13.54 -13.18 10.70
C ALA A 5 12.85 -11.91 11.23
N SER A 6 11.57 -11.68 10.91
CA SER A 6 10.85 -10.46 11.31
C SER A 6 10.58 -10.36 12.80
N HIS A 7 10.66 -11.49 13.51
CA HIS A 7 10.60 -11.53 14.97
C HIS A 7 11.90 -11.06 15.65
N TYR A 8 12.98 -10.82 14.91
CA TYR A 8 14.23 -10.28 15.45
C TYR A 8 14.34 -8.78 15.16
N PRO A 9 14.19 -7.89 16.16
CA PRO A 9 14.15 -6.44 15.94
C PRO A 9 15.37 -5.88 15.20
N LEU A 10 16.56 -6.39 15.52
CA LEU A 10 17.81 -5.99 14.86
C LEU A 10 17.78 -6.30 13.35
N ILE A 11 17.23 -7.45 12.95
CA ILE A 11 17.14 -7.79 11.51
C ILE A 11 16.18 -6.84 10.81
N THR A 12 15.01 -6.59 11.41
CA THR A 12 14.02 -5.63 10.89
C THR A 12 14.64 -4.23 10.75
N GLU A 13 15.36 -3.76 11.76
CA GLU A 13 16.05 -2.46 11.72
C GLU A 13 17.07 -2.41 10.57
N PHE A 14 18.06 -3.31 10.56
CA PHE A 14 19.13 -3.26 9.57
C PHE A 14 18.66 -3.52 8.13
N THR A 15 17.60 -4.32 7.94
CA THR A 15 17.06 -4.58 6.59
C THR A 15 16.21 -3.44 6.05
N THR A 16 15.66 -2.58 6.91
CA THR A 16 14.80 -1.45 6.52
C THR A 16 15.53 -0.09 6.49
N LEU A 17 16.76 -0.02 6.98
CA LEU A 17 17.61 1.15 6.83
C LEU A 17 17.83 1.48 5.34
N SER A 18 17.42 2.67 4.92
CA SER A 18 17.67 3.17 3.56
C SER A 18 19.15 3.44 3.28
N ARG A 19 19.86 3.93 4.30
CA ARG A 19 21.28 4.29 4.26
C ARG A 19 21.90 4.04 5.62
N HIS A 20 23.15 3.63 5.63
CA HIS A 20 23.92 3.45 6.87
C HIS A 20 25.37 3.81 6.61
N ARG A 21 26.04 4.48 7.56
CA ARG A 21 27.47 4.80 7.45
C ARG A 21 28.22 4.02 8.51
N VAL A 22 29.29 3.36 8.10
CA VAL A 22 30.15 2.55 8.97
C VAL A 22 31.57 3.08 8.88
N MET A 23 32.22 3.28 10.02
CA MET A 23 33.64 3.58 10.08
C MET A 23 34.43 2.27 10.01
N VAL A 24 35.33 2.15 9.04
CA VAL A 24 36.22 1.02 8.85
C VAL A 24 37.65 1.56 8.83
N GLY A 25 38.35 1.42 9.97
CA GLY A 25 39.64 2.07 10.20
C GLY A 25 39.53 3.59 10.11
N ALA A 26 40.35 4.21 9.26
CA ALA A 26 40.34 5.66 9.04
C ALA A 26 39.31 6.14 7.98
N ARG A 27 38.45 5.25 7.46
CA ARG A 27 37.53 5.56 6.36
C ARG A 27 36.07 5.39 6.78
N THR A 28 35.21 6.31 6.38
CA THR A 28 33.76 6.18 6.52
C THR A 28 33.15 5.65 5.22
N LEU A 29 32.53 4.47 5.27
CA LEU A 29 31.83 3.85 4.15
C LEU A 29 30.33 4.14 4.24
N ALA A 30 29.73 4.60 3.15
CA ALA A 30 28.28 4.82 3.06
C ALA A 30 27.62 3.67 2.29
N TYR A 31 26.77 2.92 2.98
CA TYR A 31 25.94 1.86 2.42
C TYR A 31 24.55 2.39 2.11
N ARG A 32 23.96 1.91 1.01
CA ARG A 32 22.58 2.18 0.61
C ARG A 32 21.87 0.86 0.42
N ASN A 33 20.60 0.82 0.81
CA ASN A 33 19.78 -0.35 0.54
C ASN A 33 19.56 -0.53 -0.96
N THR A 34 19.53 -1.78 -1.40
CA THR A 34 19.32 -2.16 -2.81
C THR A 34 17.86 -2.08 -3.25
N THR A 35 16.91 -2.05 -2.31
CA THR A 35 15.49 -1.92 -2.65
C THR A 35 15.04 -0.46 -2.72
N TRP A 36 14.39 -0.11 -3.81
CA TRP A 36 13.80 1.22 -4.01
C TRP A 36 12.45 1.37 -3.28
N LEU A 37 11.92 0.28 -2.72
CA LEU A 37 10.61 0.25 -2.07
C LEU A 37 10.62 0.86 -0.66
N LEU A 38 11.79 0.97 -0.02
CA LEU A 38 11.89 1.57 1.31
C LEU A 38 11.53 3.06 1.24
N GLY A 39 10.61 3.48 2.10
CA GLY A 39 10.09 4.85 2.14
C GLY A 39 9.06 5.17 1.05
N GLN A 40 8.68 4.22 0.20
CA GLN A 40 7.60 4.43 -0.77
C GLN A 40 6.23 4.41 -0.08
N PRO A 41 5.32 5.33 -0.42
CA PRO A 41 4.01 5.40 0.23
C PRO A 41 3.19 4.13 0.00
N GLY A 42 2.59 3.63 1.07
CA GLY A 42 1.79 2.41 1.09
C GLY A 42 2.58 1.10 1.00
N TRP A 43 3.89 1.14 1.24
CA TRP A 43 4.69 -0.03 1.58
C TRP A 43 5.16 0.08 3.03
N ASN A 44 4.57 -0.71 3.92
CA ASN A 44 5.10 -0.88 5.28
C ASN A 44 5.91 -2.19 5.29
N ILE A 45 7.23 -2.09 5.19
CA ILE A 45 8.15 -3.23 5.03
C ILE A 45 8.79 -3.51 6.38
N TRP A 46 8.70 -4.74 6.85
CA TRP A 46 9.40 -5.19 8.07
C TRP A 46 10.75 -5.81 7.73
N ILE A 47 10.79 -6.67 6.73
CA ILE A 47 12.04 -7.25 6.23
C ILE A 47 12.06 -7.22 4.72
N THR A 48 13.25 -6.98 4.16
CA THR A 48 13.48 -7.10 2.73
C THR A 48 14.88 -7.63 2.43
N LYS A 49 14.97 -8.49 1.43
CA LYS A 49 16.24 -8.97 0.88
C LYS A 49 16.11 -9.09 -0.64
N THR A 50 17.08 -8.54 -1.36
CA THR A 50 17.20 -8.73 -2.81
C THR A 50 18.35 -9.68 -3.14
N GLY A 51 18.23 -10.41 -4.23
CA GLY A 51 19.32 -11.22 -4.80
C GLY A 51 19.42 -11.01 -6.31
N PHE A 52 20.61 -11.20 -6.85
CA PHE A 52 20.84 -11.33 -8.29
C PHE A 52 21.94 -12.36 -8.52
N THR A 53 21.66 -13.31 -9.41
CA THR A 53 22.67 -14.22 -9.98
C THR A 53 22.43 -14.30 -11.47
N ARG A 54 23.46 -14.67 -12.24
CA ARG A 54 23.34 -14.74 -13.70
C ARG A 54 22.37 -15.85 -14.11
N GLU A 55 22.30 -16.91 -13.31
CA GLU A 55 21.53 -18.12 -13.54
C GLU A 55 20.08 -17.97 -13.05
N ALA A 56 19.87 -17.41 -11.85
CA ALA A 56 18.52 -17.29 -11.26
C ALA A 56 17.87 -15.91 -11.45
N GLY A 57 18.53 -14.97 -12.14
CA GLY A 57 18.01 -13.63 -12.37
C GLY A 57 17.84 -12.80 -11.09
N HIS A 58 16.90 -11.87 -11.10
CA HIS A 58 16.61 -10.94 -10.01
C HIS A 58 15.55 -11.50 -9.05
N CYS A 59 15.92 -11.62 -7.78
CA CYS A 59 15.05 -12.13 -6.72
C CYS A 59 14.77 -11.04 -5.67
N ILE A 60 13.64 -11.18 -4.98
CA ILE A 60 13.31 -10.41 -3.77
C ILE A 60 12.46 -11.26 -2.82
N ALA A 61 12.75 -11.19 -1.53
CA ALA A 61 11.90 -11.71 -0.46
C ALA A 61 11.64 -10.56 0.52
N MET A 62 10.37 -10.32 0.85
CA MET A 62 10.01 -9.28 1.80
C MET A 62 8.77 -9.63 2.61
N GLU A 63 8.72 -9.11 3.82
CA GLU A 63 7.52 -9.14 4.66
C GLU A 63 6.98 -7.71 4.77
N VAL A 64 5.71 -7.56 4.45
CA VAL A 64 5.02 -6.27 4.42
C VAL A 64 3.79 -6.32 5.31
N ASN A 65 3.64 -5.31 6.15
CA ASN A 65 2.42 -5.15 6.94
C ASN A 65 1.36 -4.44 6.09
N THR A 66 0.24 -5.11 5.86
CA THR A 66 -0.90 -4.55 5.15
C THR A 66 -1.99 -4.15 6.15
N GLN A 67 -3.07 -3.51 5.68
CA GLN A 67 -4.20 -3.17 6.56
C GLN A 67 -4.90 -4.39 7.19
N TYR A 68 -4.70 -5.58 6.62
CA TYR A 68 -5.32 -6.83 7.05
C TYR A 68 -4.33 -7.80 7.71
N GLY A 69 -3.09 -7.34 7.95
CA GLY A 69 -2.03 -8.12 8.58
C GLY A 69 -0.78 -8.31 7.72
N PRO A 70 0.21 -9.04 8.25
CA PRO A 70 1.50 -9.25 7.60
C PRO A 70 1.37 -10.23 6.42
N VAL A 71 1.99 -9.87 5.29
CA VAL A 71 2.05 -10.65 4.07
C VAL A 71 3.51 -10.83 3.65
N ILE A 72 3.89 -12.05 3.29
CA ILE A 72 5.22 -12.36 2.79
C ILE A 72 5.15 -12.50 1.27
N ILE A 73 5.99 -11.74 0.57
CA ILE A 73 6.08 -11.73 -0.89
C ILE A 73 7.47 -12.24 -1.27
N VAL A 74 7.51 -13.27 -2.12
CA VAL A 74 8.75 -13.84 -2.65
C VAL A 74 8.64 -13.89 -4.17
N LEU A 75 9.59 -13.26 -4.85
CA LEU A 75 9.74 -13.32 -6.30
C LEU A 75 11.13 -13.84 -6.64
N LEU A 76 11.18 -14.77 -7.58
CA LEU A 76 12.40 -15.43 -8.05
C LEU A 76 12.44 -15.33 -9.58
N GLY A 77 13.64 -15.34 -10.18
CA GLY A 77 13.73 -15.55 -11.63
C GLY A 77 13.44 -14.34 -12.52
N ALA A 78 13.27 -13.13 -11.99
CA ALA A 78 12.92 -12.00 -12.84
C ALA A 78 14.10 -11.62 -13.76
N GLY A 79 13.87 -11.56 -15.08
CA GLY A 79 14.94 -11.31 -16.06
C GLY A 79 15.60 -9.93 -15.95
N THR A 80 14.91 -8.95 -15.38
CA THR A 80 15.47 -7.61 -15.09
C THR A 80 14.98 -7.07 -13.75
N GLN A 81 15.70 -6.11 -13.18
CA GLN A 81 15.25 -5.37 -12.00
C GLN A 81 13.89 -4.67 -12.22
N ARG A 82 13.62 -4.21 -13.44
CA ARG A 82 12.34 -3.58 -13.81
C ARG A 82 11.19 -4.58 -13.87
N ALA A 83 11.42 -5.78 -14.41
CA ALA A 83 10.43 -6.86 -14.42
C ALA A 83 10.03 -7.21 -12.98
N ARG A 84 11.03 -7.43 -12.10
CA ARG A 84 10.79 -7.67 -10.67
C ARG A 84 9.96 -6.56 -10.02
N ALA A 85 10.23 -5.30 -10.36
CA ALA A 85 9.49 -4.15 -9.87
C ALA A 85 8.04 -4.12 -10.38
N ALA A 86 7.82 -4.47 -11.65
CA ALA A 86 6.48 -4.57 -12.23
C ALA A 86 5.63 -5.64 -11.53
N ASP A 87 6.23 -6.81 -11.24
CA ASP A 87 5.56 -7.90 -10.53
C ASP A 87 5.16 -7.49 -9.11
N LEU A 88 6.05 -6.82 -8.37
CA LEU A 88 5.75 -6.27 -7.04
C LEU A 88 4.56 -5.30 -7.09
N MET A 89 4.51 -4.42 -8.08
CA MET A 89 3.40 -3.50 -8.25
C MET A 89 2.10 -4.22 -8.62
N ALA A 90 2.17 -5.29 -9.43
CA ALA A 90 1.01 -6.11 -9.76
C ALA A 90 0.45 -6.82 -8.52
N ILE A 91 1.31 -7.42 -7.71
CA ILE A 91 0.93 -8.05 -6.43
C ILE A 91 0.29 -7.03 -5.49
N ARG A 92 0.87 -5.84 -5.37
CA ARG A 92 0.28 -4.79 -4.53
C ARG A 92 -1.10 -4.38 -5.02
N ARG A 93 -1.29 -4.19 -6.33
CA ARG A 93 -2.62 -3.87 -6.90
C ARG A 93 -3.60 -4.99 -6.61
N TRP A 94 -3.19 -6.24 -6.77
CA TRP A 94 -4.02 -7.40 -6.45
C TRP A 94 -4.42 -7.45 -4.97
N LEU A 95 -3.45 -7.27 -4.05
CA LEU A 95 -3.72 -7.20 -2.60
C LEU A 95 -4.69 -6.07 -2.25
N ALA A 96 -4.57 -4.91 -2.90
CA ALA A 96 -5.48 -3.77 -2.71
C ALA A 96 -6.92 -4.04 -3.21
N VAL A 97 -7.10 -4.88 -4.22
CA VAL A 97 -8.44 -5.31 -4.66
C VAL A 97 -9.03 -6.32 -3.67
N GLN A 98 -8.25 -7.33 -3.26
CA GLN A 98 -8.71 -8.32 -2.27
C GLN A 98 -9.10 -7.67 -0.94
N THR A 99 -8.32 -6.68 -0.52
CA THR A 99 -8.60 -5.74 0.57
C THR A 99 -10.03 -5.18 0.51
N ARG A 100 -10.44 -4.61 -0.65
CA ARG A 100 -11.79 -4.05 -0.82
C ARG A 100 -12.87 -5.12 -0.73
N LEU A 101 -12.63 -6.28 -1.33
CA LEU A 101 -13.59 -7.40 -1.32
C LEU A 101 -13.79 -7.97 0.09
N GLN A 102 -12.72 -8.12 0.87
CA GLN A 102 -12.81 -8.59 2.25
C GLN A 102 -13.47 -7.57 3.17
N ALA A 103 -13.18 -6.27 3.01
CA ALA A 103 -13.89 -5.22 3.74
C ALA A 103 -15.39 -5.22 3.44
N SER A 104 -15.80 -5.40 2.17
CA SER A 104 -17.21 -5.53 1.82
C SER A 104 -17.88 -6.77 2.43
N ARG A 105 -17.15 -7.87 2.58
CA ARG A 105 -17.67 -9.10 3.22
C ARG A 105 -17.74 -8.98 4.74
N ALA A 106 -16.78 -8.30 5.38
CA ALA A 106 -16.78 -8.09 6.83
C ALA A 106 -17.89 -7.11 7.28
N GLY A 107 -18.24 -6.13 6.45
CA GLY A 107 -19.43 -5.28 6.63
C GLY A 107 -20.75 -6.00 6.34
N GLN A 108 -20.68 -7.21 5.75
CA GLN A 108 -21.80 -8.09 5.49
C GLN A 108 -21.84 -9.21 6.55
N ARG A 109 -21.68 -8.83 7.83
CA ARG A 109 -22.20 -9.65 8.93
C ARG A 109 -23.71 -9.61 8.79
N ILE A 110 -24.22 -10.65 8.15
CA ILE A 110 -25.62 -11.03 8.16
C ILE A 110 -26.04 -11.11 9.62
N ASP A 111 -26.95 -10.24 10.05
CA ASP A 111 -27.71 -10.47 11.27
C ASP A 111 -28.50 -11.76 11.05
N GLU A 112 -27.98 -12.86 11.61
CA GLU A 112 -28.56 -14.21 11.57
C GLU A 112 -29.87 -14.31 12.38
N HIS A 113 -30.54 -13.18 12.60
CA HIS A 113 -31.88 -13.05 13.18
C HIS A 113 -32.93 -12.56 12.18
N GLN A 114 -32.56 -12.33 10.90
CA GLN A 114 -33.53 -11.89 9.89
C GLN A 114 -33.49 -12.73 8.60
N VAL A 115 -33.36 -14.06 8.72
CA VAL A 115 -33.52 -15.00 7.58
C VAL A 115 -35.00 -15.39 7.35
N GLY A 116 -35.94 -14.80 8.08
CA GLY A 116 -37.37 -15.14 8.04
C GLY A 116 -38.30 -14.25 7.19
N ALA A 117 -37.82 -13.37 6.31
CA ALA A 117 -38.73 -12.42 5.65
C ALA A 117 -38.33 -11.96 4.23
N LEU A 118 -37.87 -12.86 3.35
CA LEU A 118 -37.79 -12.57 1.91
C LEU A 118 -38.17 -13.78 1.06
N SER A 119 -39.35 -14.35 1.32
CA SER A 119 -40.05 -15.23 0.37
C SER A 119 -41.31 -14.53 -0.13
N ASN A 120 -41.14 -13.58 -1.05
CA ASN A 120 -42.03 -13.25 -2.17
C ASN A 120 -41.84 -11.80 -2.60
N LYS A 121 -41.13 -11.61 -3.72
CA LYS A 121 -41.40 -10.57 -4.73
C LYS A 121 -40.56 -10.82 -5.97
N VAL A 122 -40.80 -11.95 -6.64
CA VAL A 122 -40.57 -12.02 -8.08
C VAL A 122 -41.77 -11.34 -8.73
N GLY A 123 -41.62 -10.04 -8.94
CA GLY A 123 -42.67 -9.15 -9.45
C GLY A 123 -42.07 -8.17 -10.44
N LEU A 124 -41.66 -8.72 -11.58
CA LEU A 124 -41.56 -8.10 -12.89
C LEU A 124 -42.08 -6.64 -12.96
N ARG A 125 -41.20 -5.65 -13.13
CA ARG A 125 -41.46 -4.46 -13.97
C ARG A 125 -40.16 -3.96 -14.62
N ARG A 126 -39.99 -4.32 -15.89
CA ARG A 126 -39.26 -3.49 -16.86
C ARG A 126 -40.08 -2.22 -17.09
N ALA A 127 -39.47 -1.06 -16.96
CA ALA A 127 -39.87 0.14 -17.68
C ALA A 127 -38.68 1.08 -17.79
N SER A 128 -38.09 1.06 -18.97
CA SER A 128 -37.35 2.17 -19.56
C SER A 128 -38.23 3.42 -19.60
N ALA A 129 -37.70 4.56 -19.14
CA ALA A 129 -38.21 5.87 -19.50
C ALA A 129 -37.05 6.87 -19.52
N THR A 130 -36.59 7.13 -20.75
CA THR A 130 -35.92 8.33 -21.21
C THR A 130 -36.73 9.57 -20.82
N ALA A 131 -36.09 10.57 -20.20
CA ALA A 131 -36.61 11.94 -20.18
C ALA A 131 -35.46 12.94 -19.96
N SER A 132 -35.04 13.49 -21.09
CA SER A 132 -34.22 14.68 -21.25
C SER A 132 -35.03 15.93 -20.87
N ALA A 133 -34.48 16.84 -20.06
CA ALA A 133 -34.84 18.26 -20.04
C ALA A 133 -33.77 19.03 -19.23
N THR A 134 -32.85 19.74 -19.87
CA THR A 134 -32.91 21.18 -20.16
C THR A 134 -32.43 22.08 -19.00
N ARG A 135 -31.15 22.44 -19.09
CA ARG A 135 -30.54 23.78 -18.94
C ARG A 135 -31.15 24.73 -17.90
N ALA A 136 -30.36 25.06 -16.87
CA ALA A 136 -30.17 26.44 -16.42
C ALA A 136 -28.88 26.57 -15.59
N GLN A 137 -27.98 27.40 -16.10
CA GLN A 137 -26.75 27.86 -15.46
C GLN A 137 -26.94 29.35 -15.20
N PRO A 138 -26.56 29.87 -14.03
CA PRO A 138 -26.06 31.24 -14.01
C PRO A 138 -24.71 31.32 -13.28
N GLN A 139 -23.77 31.96 -13.97
CA GLN A 139 -22.53 32.45 -13.38
C GLN A 139 -22.79 33.68 -12.52
N ARG A 140 -22.09 33.79 -11.39
CA ARG A 140 -21.55 35.10 -10.95
C ARG A 140 -20.27 34.94 -10.12
N ARG A 141 -19.16 35.24 -10.80
CA ARG A 141 -17.95 35.91 -10.30
C ARG A 141 -18.34 36.98 -9.25
N GLN A 142 -17.73 37.10 -8.08
CA GLN A 142 -16.37 37.58 -7.71
C GLN A 142 -16.41 37.65 -6.14
N LEU A 143 -15.37 37.69 -5.31
CA LEU A 143 -14.14 38.47 -5.32
C LEU A 143 -13.27 38.00 -4.12
N PHE A 144 -11.95 38.15 -4.28
CA PHE A 144 -10.89 38.20 -3.26
C PHE A 144 -11.26 38.31 -1.76
N SER A 145 -10.61 37.49 -0.93
CA SER A 145 -9.97 37.99 0.30
C SER A 145 -8.74 37.15 0.64
N MET A 146 -7.58 37.80 0.58
CA MET A 146 -6.32 37.40 1.21
C MET A 146 -6.27 38.03 2.60
N SER A 147 -6.00 37.24 3.63
CA SER A 147 -5.48 37.61 4.97
C SER A 147 -5.55 36.34 5.84
N GLU A 148 -4.56 35.84 6.58
CA GLU A 148 -3.17 36.16 6.89
C GLU A 148 -2.59 34.92 7.64
N PRO A 149 -1.29 34.87 8.01
CA PRO A 149 -0.55 33.64 8.31
C PRO A 149 -0.59 33.23 9.79
N PHE A 150 -0.71 31.93 10.08
CA PHE A 150 -0.44 31.39 11.42
C PHE A 150 1.04 31.04 11.60
N ARG A 151 1.58 31.58 12.69
CA ARG A 151 2.97 31.63 13.13
C ARG A 151 3.60 30.28 13.46
N CYS A 152 4.92 30.29 13.30
CA CYS A 152 5.94 29.43 13.87
C CYS A 152 5.85 29.37 15.42
N GLY A 153 5.99 28.17 15.98
CA GLY A 153 6.10 27.92 17.42
C GLY A 153 7.10 26.80 17.70
N SER A 154 8.24 27.19 18.23
CA SER A 154 9.36 26.38 18.71
C SER A 154 9.00 25.53 19.93
N GLN A 155 9.44 24.27 19.97
CA GLN A 155 9.80 23.54 21.19
C GLN A 155 10.50 22.21 20.85
N GLY A 156 11.77 22.08 21.21
CA GLY A 156 12.50 20.82 21.29
C GLY A 156 12.65 20.37 22.75
N PRO A 157 12.94 19.09 23.05
CA PRO A 157 13.17 18.66 24.43
C PRO A 157 14.49 17.86 24.60
N PRO A 158 14.76 17.39 25.82
CA PRO A 158 15.58 18.01 26.86
C PRO A 158 17.07 17.61 26.83
#